data_AF-A0A366FEJ1-F1
#
_entry.id   AF-A0A366FEJ1-F1
#
_cell.length_a   1.000
_cell.length_b   1.000
_cell.length_c   1.000
_cell.angle_alpha   90.00
_cell.angle_beta   90.00
_cell.angle_gamma   90.00
#
_symmetry.space_group_name_H-M   'P 1'
#
loop_
_entity.id
_entity.type
_entity.pdbx_description
1 polymer ?
#
loop_
_entity_poly.entity_id
_entity_poly.type
_entity_poly.pdbx_seq_one_letter_code
_entity_poly.pdbx_strand_id
1 'polypeptide(L)'
;MKYSIWYMRPEWFGEGISGARPDPKNLEATHVHLKDIHEFAQTSPLEAIYRAMQGEVWSPRGEARGLIRSKGLEHTSMSVGDIIVPEDSGQVFIVASFGFEEVTAPRTVAEAFAARKSEPAR
;
A
#
# COMPACT_ATOMS: atom_id res chain seq x y z
N MET A 1 -15.21 0.23 8.07
CA MET A 1 -13.91 -0.27 7.56
C MET A 1 -12.98 0.90 7.36
N LYS A 2 -11.83 0.85 8.02
CA LYS A 2 -10.79 1.90 8.01
C LYS A 2 -9.57 1.40 7.25
N TYR A 3 -8.94 2.30 6.48
CA TYR A 3 -7.77 2.00 5.67
C TYR A 3 -6.67 3.01 5.96
N SER A 4 -5.49 2.54 6.35
CA SER A 4 -4.31 3.38 6.50
C SER A 4 -3.55 3.44 5.18
N ILE A 5 -3.21 4.66 4.75
CA ILE A 5 -2.48 4.92 3.52
C ILE A 5 -1.05 5.29 3.86
N TRP A 6 -0.11 4.62 3.21
CA TRP A 6 1.32 4.73 3.47
C TRP A 6 2.03 5.02 2.15
N TYR A 7 2.78 6.11 2.09
CA TYR A 7 3.54 6.46 0.90
C TYR A 7 4.99 6.06 1.05
N MET A 8 5.59 5.61 -0.06
CA MET A 8 6.97 5.20 -0.07
C MET A 8 7.90 6.39 0.19
N ARG A 9 8.89 6.19 1.05
CA ARG A 9 9.92 7.21 1.32
C ARG A 9 10.76 7.45 0.06
N PRO A 10 11.09 8.71 -0.28
CA PRO A 10 11.98 9.00 -1.40
C PRO A 10 13.34 8.30 -1.29
N GLU A 11 13.86 8.16 -0.08
CA GLU A 11 15.14 7.48 0.18
C GLU A 11 15.09 5.99 -0.13
N TRP A 12 13.90 5.37 -0.02
CA TRP A 12 13.67 3.95 -0.31
C TRP A 12 13.30 3.69 -1.77
N PHE A 13 12.99 4.73 -2.55
CA PHE A 13 12.47 4.61 -3.91
C PHE A 13 13.34 3.71 -4.78
N GLY A 14 14.66 3.89 -4.77
CA GLY A 14 15.60 3.09 -5.57
C GLY A 14 15.53 1.59 -5.26
N GLU A 15 15.47 1.22 -3.99
CA GLU A 15 15.36 -0.18 -3.56
C GLU A 15 13.97 -0.74 -3.87
N GLY A 16 12.91 0.01 -3.58
CA GLY A 16 11.53 -0.37 -3.85
C GLY A 16 11.27 -0.66 -5.33
N ILE A 17 11.72 0.20 -6.24
CA ILE A 17 11.54 -0.03 -7.69
C ILE A 17 12.42 -1.16 -8.23
N SER A 18 13.55 -1.46 -7.57
CA SER A 18 14.43 -2.57 -7.95
C SER A 18 13.89 -3.95 -7.54
N GLY A 19 12.77 -3.96 -6.81
CA GLY A 19 12.07 -5.18 -6.40
C GLY A 19 12.20 -5.51 -4.91
N ALA A 20 12.86 -4.67 -4.10
CA ALA A 20 12.87 -4.83 -2.66
C ALA A 20 11.45 -4.70 -2.11
N ARG A 21 11.04 -5.61 -1.22
CA ARG A 21 9.71 -5.61 -0.62
C ARG A 21 9.77 -5.08 0.81
N PRO A 22 8.83 -4.21 1.21
CA PRO A 22 8.78 -3.70 2.58
C PRO A 22 8.42 -4.83 3.55
N ASP A 23 8.87 -4.72 4.79
CA ASP A 23 8.43 -5.62 5.86
C ASP A 23 7.02 -5.23 6.32
N PRO A 24 6.00 -6.09 6.16
CA PRO A 24 4.63 -5.77 6.56
C PRO A 24 4.48 -5.49 8.06
N LYS A 25 5.45 -5.90 8.89
CA LYS A 25 5.46 -5.62 10.34
C LYS A 25 6.20 -4.33 10.71
N ASN A 26 6.95 -3.74 9.78
CA ASN A 26 7.74 -2.55 10.02
C ASN A 26 7.72 -1.60 8.81
N LEU A 27 6.52 -1.14 8.47
CA LEU A 27 6.32 -0.22 7.35
C LEU A 27 7.04 1.12 7.55
N GLU A 28 7.16 1.62 8.78
CA GLU A 28 7.77 2.91 9.09
C GLU A 28 9.23 3.04 8.61
N ALA A 29 9.94 1.91 8.49
CA ALA A 29 11.31 1.87 7.99
C ALA A 29 11.41 2.30 6.51
N THR A 30 10.37 2.07 5.72
CA THR A 30 10.38 2.24 4.25
C THR A 30 9.30 3.19 3.75
N HIS A 31 8.25 3.42 4.55
CA HIS A 31 7.07 4.20 4.22
C HIS A 31 6.77 5.22 5.31
N VAL A 32 6.01 6.24 4.93
CA VAL A 32 5.44 7.22 5.85
C VAL A 32 3.93 7.08 5.84
N HIS A 33 3.32 6.94 7.01
CA HIS A 33 1.88 7.01 7.15
C HIS A 33 1.41 8.39 6.66
N LEU A 34 0.55 8.42 5.65
CA LEU A 34 0.04 9.65 5.08
C LEU A 34 -1.23 10.08 5.81
N LYS A 35 -2.25 9.23 5.77
CA LYS A 35 -3.57 9.48 6.35
C LYS A 35 -4.36 8.19 6.46
N ASP A 36 -5.42 8.24 7.25
CA ASP A 36 -6.45 7.22 7.27
C ASP A 36 -7.65 7.64 6.42
N ILE A 37 -8.30 6.66 5.79
CA ILE A 37 -9.56 6.85 5.05
C ILE A 37 -10.60 5.87 5.59
N HIS A 38 -11.84 6.34 5.68
CA HIS A 38 -12.97 5.56 6.16
C HIS A 38 -13.94 5.26 5.01
N GLU A 39 -14.72 4.19 5.16
CA GLU A 39 -16.00 3.99 4.44
C GLU A 39 -15.93 3.69 2.93
N PHE A 40 -15.04 2.79 2.51
CA PHE A 40 -15.18 2.17 1.19
C PHE A 40 -16.05 0.90 1.27
N ALA A 41 -17.34 1.05 1.00
CA ALA A 41 -18.31 -0.05 0.89
C ALA A 41 -18.41 -0.62 -0.54
N GLN A 42 -17.34 -0.50 -1.34
CA GLN A 42 -17.34 -0.96 -2.73
C GLN A 42 -16.89 -2.43 -2.83
N THR A 43 -17.28 -3.11 -3.91
CA THR A 43 -16.84 -4.48 -4.23
C THR A 43 -15.32 -4.58 -4.41
N SER A 44 -14.66 -3.46 -4.78
CA SER A 44 -13.20 -3.37 -4.91
C SER A 44 -12.67 -2.15 -4.13
N PRO A 45 -12.53 -2.25 -2.80
CA PRO A 45 -12.11 -1.13 -1.97
C PRO A 45 -10.73 -0.58 -2.32
N LEU A 46 -9.77 -1.43 -2.67
CA LEU A 46 -8.40 -1.03 -3.02
C LEU A 46 -8.37 -0.13 -4.26
N GLU A 47 -9.06 -0.53 -5.33
CA GLU A 47 -9.23 0.28 -6.55
C GLU A 47 -9.91 1.61 -6.27
N ALA A 48 -10.94 1.60 -5.44
CA ALA A 48 -11.66 2.81 -5.04
C ALA A 48 -10.75 3.78 -4.27
N ILE A 49 -9.94 3.26 -3.34
CA ILE A 49 -8.94 4.02 -2.58
C ILE A 49 -7.89 4.60 -3.52
N TYR A 50 -7.35 3.78 -4.43
CA TYR A 50 -6.33 4.20 -5.38
C TYR A 50 -6.82 5.37 -6.24
N ARG A 51 -8.06 5.28 -6.76
CA ARG A 51 -8.69 6.37 -7.52
C ARG A 51 -8.93 7.61 -6.67
N ALA A 52 -9.41 7.44 -5.44
CA ALA A 52 -9.64 8.55 -4.52
C ALA A 52 -8.34 9.28 -4.15
N MET A 53 -7.22 8.55 -4.11
CA MET A 53 -5.90 9.07 -3.78
C MET A 53 -5.10 9.57 -4.99
N GLN A 54 -5.73 9.77 -6.15
CA GLN A 54 -5.10 10.50 -7.26
C GLN A 54 -5.16 12.00 -7.02
N GLY A 55 -4.06 12.71 -7.26
CA GLY A 55 -3.89 14.11 -6.86
C GLY A 55 -4.96 15.04 -7.43
N GLU A 56 -5.44 14.78 -8.63
CA GLU A 56 -6.54 15.51 -9.27
C GLU A 56 -7.90 15.31 -8.58
N VAL A 57 -8.06 14.26 -7.78
CA VAL A 57 -9.30 13.93 -7.07
C VAL A 57 -9.32 14.52 -5.67
N TRP A 58 -8.33 14.20 -4.83
CA TRP A 58 -8.32 14.64 -3.42
C TRP A 58 -7.59 15.96 -3.18
N SER A 59 -6.82 16.42 -4.18
CA SER A 59 -6.05 17.65 -4.12
C SER A 59 -6.09 18.44 -5.45
N PRO A 60 -7.29 18.70 -6.02
CA PRO A 60 -7.44 19.32 -7.34
C PRO A 60 -6.79 20.70 -7.44
N ARG A 61 -6.59 21.40 -6.32
CA ARG A 61 -5.96 22.73 -6.23
C ARG A 61 -4.64 22.69 -5.46
N GLY A 62 -4.12 21.51 -5.14
CA GLY A 62 -2.87 21.35 -4.39
C GLY A 62 -3.03 21.41 -2.87
N GLU A 63 -4.23 21.17 -2.35
CA GLU A 63 -4.58 21.12 -0.92
C GLU A 63 -3.66 20.17 -0.14
N ALA A 64 -3.23 19.08 -0.77
CA ALA A 64 -2.34 18.09 -0.17
C ALA A 64 -0.88 18.54 -0.03
N ARG A 65 -0.42 19.55 -0.78
CA ARG A 65 1.01 19.88 -0.88
C ARG A 65 1.64 20.18 0.48
N GLY A 66 0.90 20.84 1.37
CA GLY A 66 1.36 21.10 2.73
C GLY A 66 1.60 19.82 3.53
N LEU A 67 0.68 18.86 3.45
CA LEU A 67 0.77 17.56 4.13
C LEU A 67 1.89 16.68 3.55
N ILE A 68 1.99 16.61 2.23
CA ILE A 68 3.03 15.85 1.53
C ILE A 68 4.41 16.38 1.93
N ARG A 69 4.61 17.70 1.85
CA ARG A 69 5.88 18.33 2.21
C ARG A 69 6.22 18.20 3.70
N SER A 70 5.24 18.34 4.59
CA SER A 70 5.49 18.22 6.05
C SER A 70 5.92 16.81 6.46
N LYS A 71 5.56 15.80 5.66
CA LYS A 71 5.95 14.40 5.84
C LYS A 71 7.21 13.99 5.07
N GLY A 72 7.83 14.92 4.32
CA GLY A 72 9.02 14.63 3.50
C GLY A 72 8.72 13.77 2.27
N LEU A 73 7.47 13.73 1.81
CA LEU A 73 7.05 12.98 0.63
C LEU A 73 7.13 13.86 -0.63
N GLU A 74 7.22 13.23 -1.80
CA GLU A 74 7.45 13.94 -3.07
C GLU A 74 6.27 13.90 -4.04
N HIS A 75 5.32 12.97 -3.87
CA HIS A 75 4.18 12.81 -4.76
C HIS A 75 2.85 12.95 -4.01
N THR A 76 1.85 13.47 -4.71
CA THR A 76 0.48 13.67 -4.20
C THR A 76 -0.47 12.54 -4.62
N SER A 77 -0.23 11.94 -5.78
CA SER A 77 -0.97 10.77 -6.24
C SER A 77 -0.40 9.50 -5.63
N MET A 78 -1.28 8.54 -5.33
CA MET A 78 -0.86 7.19 -5.00
C MET A 78 -0.25 6.51 -6.23
N SER A 79 0.90 5.88 -6.08
CA SER A 79 1.70 5.29 -7.16
C SER A 79 2.30 3.93 -6.78
N VAL A 80 2.98 3.30 -7.73
CA VAL A 80 3.68 2.02 -7.53
C VAL A 80 4.64 2.13 -6.35
N GLY A 81 4.54 1.16 -5.44
CA GLY A 81 5.30 1.13 -4.21
C GLY A 81 4.52 1.61 -2.99
N ASP A 82 3.47 2.41 -3.14
CA ASP A 82 2.63 2.84 -2.01
C ASP A 82 1.80 1.69 -1.44
N ILE A 83 1.37 1.85 -0.19
CA ILE A 83 0.71 0.80 0.58
C ILE A 83 -0.67 1.24 1.08
N ILE A 84 -1.59 0.29 1.04
CA ILE A 84 -2.92 0.35 1.64
C ILE A 84 -3.02 -0.77 2.68
N VAL A 85 -3.41 -0.43 3.91
CA VAL A 85 -3.64 -1.39 5.00
C VAL A 85 -5.09 -1.29 5.47
N PRO A 86 -5.95 -2.30 5.22
CA PRO A 86 -7.24 -2.38 5.87
C PRO A 86 -7.04 -2.73 7.34
N GLU A 87 -7.42 -1.83 8.26
CA GLU A 87 -7.14 -2.03 9.70
C GLU A 87 -7.87 -3.26 10.27
N ASP A 88 -9.02 -3.61 9.71
CA ASP A 88 -9.83 -4.74 10.18
C ASP A 88 -9.17 -6.11 9.89
N SER A 89 -8.40 -6.23 8.80
CA SER A 89 -7.69 -7.48 8.45
C SER A 89 -6.20 -7.45 8.78
N GLY A 90 -5.60 -6.27 8.89
CA GLY A 90 -4.16 -6.09 9.06
C GLY A 90 -3.33 -6.50 7.84
N GLN A 91 -3.97 -6.81 6.70
CA GLN A 91 -3.28 -7.17 5.48
C GLN A 91 -2.61 -5.94 4.86
N VAL A 92 -1.41 -6.13 4.34
CA VAL A 92 -0.63 -5.05 3.73
C VAL A 92 -0.67 -5.24 2.22
N PHE A 93 -1.27 -4.28 1.50
CA PHE A 93 -1.32 -4.31 0.05
C PHE A 93 -0.43 -3.23 -0.53
N ILE A 94 0.48 -3.60 -1.42
CA ILE A 94 1.32 -2.66 -2.16
C ILE A 94 0.75 -2.45 -3.56
N VAL A 95 0.77 -1.20 -4.03
CA VAL A 95 0.44 -0.85 -5.40
C VAL A 95 1.53 -1.41 -6.31
N ALA A 96 1.17 -2.37 -7.16
CA ALA A 96 2.08 -2.98 -8.11
C ALA A 96 1.98 -2.28 -9.48
N SER A 97 2.83 -2.67 -10.44
CA SER A 97 2.72 -2.18 -11.82
C SER A 97 1.34 -2.46 -12.43
N PHE A 98 0.68 -3.53 -11.99
CA PHE A 98 -0.69 -3.88 -12.35
C PHE A 98 -1.45 -4.30 -11.09
N GLY A 99 -2.44 -3.51 -10.68
CA GLY A 99 -3.28 -3.80 -9.53
C GLY A 99 -2.52 -3.73 -8.19
N PHE A 100 -2.84 -4.66 -7.29
CA PHE A 100 -2.33 -4.69 -5.92
C PHE A 100 -1.79 -6.08 -5.60
N GLU A 101 -0.69 -6.11 -4.84
CA GLU A 101 -0.09 -7.34 -4.35
C GLU A 101 -0.09 -7.35 -2.83
N GLU A 102 -0.41 -8.50 -2.23
CA GLU A 102 -0.31 -8.66 -0.78
C GLU A 102 1.17 -8.80 -0.38
N VAL A 103 1.65 -7.90 0.46
CA VAL A 103 2.97 -7.97 1.08
C VAL A 103 2.89 -8.98 2.21
N THR A 104 3.27 -10.21 1.91
CA THR A 104 3.41 -11.26 2.92
C THR A 104 4.86 -11.28 3.42
N ALA A 105 5.05 -11.58 4.70
CA ALA A 105 6.37 -11.93 5.20
C ALA A 105 6.93 -13.08 4.34
N PRO A 106 8.25 -13.14 4.10
CA PRO A 106 8.84 -14.23 3.33
C PRO A 106 8.44 -15.55 3.97
N ARG A 107 7.53 -16.28 3.31
CA ARG A 107 7.16 -17.62 3.71
C ARG A 107 8.43 -18.43 3.69
N THR A 108 8.76 -19.07 4.80
CA THR A 108 9.80 -20.10 4.76
C THR A 108 9.42 -21.12 3.69
N VAL A 109 10.40 -21.74 3.05
CA VAL A 109 10.14 -22.71 1.97
C VAL A 109 9.14 -23.79 2.42
N ALA A 110 9.18 -24.16 3.71
CA ALA A 110 8.24 -25.08 4.35
C ALA A 110 6.77 -24.60 4.32
N GLU A 111 6.51 -23.31 4.58
CA GLU A 111 5.15 -22.74 4.60
C GLU A 111 4.56 -22.58 3.19
N ALA A 112 5.41 -22.27 2.20
CA ALA A 112 4.99 -22.20 0.79
C ALA A 112 4.56 -23.58 0.23
N PHE A 113 5.21 -24.66 0.67
CA PHE A 113 4.82 -26.03 0.32
C PHE A 113 3.54 -26.48 1.03
N ALA A 114 3.29 -26.03 2.26
CA ALA A 114 2.07 -26.37 3.00
C ALA A 114 0.81 -25.75 2.36
N ALA A 115 0.88 -24.47 1.93
CA ALA A 115 -0.25 -23.78 1.31
C ALA A 115 -0.69 -24.39 -0.04
N ARG A 116 0.25 -24.96 -0.82
CA ARG A 116 -0.06 -25.69 -2.06
C ARG A 116 -0.72 -27.05 -1.84
N LYS A 117 -0.60 -27.63 -0.64
CA LYS A 117 -1.22 -28.93 -0.31
C LYS A 117 -2.64 -28.79 0.25
N SER A 118 -3.08 -27.58 0.57
CA SER A 118 -4.43 -27.30 1.11
C SER A 118 -5.45 -26.84 0.06
N GLU A 119 -5.10 -26.76 -1.23
CA GLU A 119 -6.10 -26.64 -2.29
C GLU A 119 -6.80 -28.00 -2.47
N PRO A 120 -8.12 -28.11 -2.20
CA PRO A 120 -8.84 -29.33 -2.51
C PRO A 120 -8.87 -29.47 -4.03
N ALA A 121 -8.36 -30.59 -4.53
CA ALA A 121 -8.55 -31.01 -5.90
C ALA A 121 -10.05 -31.00 -6.20
N ARG A 122 -10.46 -30.17 -7.18
CA ARG A 122 -11.80 -30.24 -7.77
C ARG A 122 -11.95 -31.52 -8.58
#